data_AF-A0A1M4Z403-F1
#
_entry.id   AF-A0A1M4Z403-F1
#
_cell.length_a   1.000
_cell.length_b   1.000
_cell.length_c   1.000
_cell.angle_alpha   90.00
_cell.angle_beta   90.00
_cell.angle_gamma   90.00
#
_symmetry.space_group_name_H-M   'P 1'
#
loop_
_entity.id
_entity.type
_entity.pdbx_description
1 polymer ?
#
loop_
_entity_poly.entity_id
_entity_poly.type
_entity_poly.pdbx_seq_one_letter_code
_entity_poly.pdbx_strand_id
1 'polypeptide(L)'
;MQTFTRAGTTARLLALLFSLSVFFCAPQLQAADEDAEGDFWEKYDDIADWVSLRLKLTPEQEKSVLPILSGNFERRLELLKKYGFSPSKRPKLSRVQKEEIDARMIGIGADTRARLVPILDEKQLAELKKIQEEFHLDFRRRLFKDKL
;
A
#
# COMPACT_ATOMS: atom_id res chain seq x y z
N MET A 1 2.84 59.14 66.42
CA MET A 1 3.67 60.00 65.56
C MET A 1 3.92 59.23 64.27
N GLN A 2 3.68 59.87 63.13
CA GLN A 2 3.68 59.33 61.76
C GLN A 2 5.04 58.68 61.41
N THR A 3 5.15 57.65 60.56
CA THR A 3 4.93 57.74 59.10
C THR A 3 4.49 56.43 58.44
N PHE A 4 3.62 56.60 57.44
CA PHE A 4 3.30 55.66 56.36
C PHE A 4 4.49 55.50 55.40
N THR A 5 4.72 54.29 54.90
CA THR A 5 4.97 54.06 53.46
C THR A 5 4.31 52.76 53.00
N ARG A 6 3.54 52.89 51.93
CA ARG A 6 2.73 51.90 51.23
C ARG A 6 3.42 51.57 49.92
N ALA A 7 3.51 50.29 49.56
CA ALA A 7 3.48 49.73 48.20
C ALA A 7 4.08 48.33 48.29
N GLY A 8 3.51 47.27 47.74
CA GLY A 8 2.38 47.10 46.87
C GLY A 8 2.27 45.60 46.69
N THR A 9 1.05 45.10 46.76
CA THR A 9 0.64 43.71 46.56
C THR A 9 1.08 43.19 45.18
N THR A 10 2.34 42.76 45.03
CA THR A 10 2.91 42.18 43.80
C THR A 10 3.04 40.66 43.86
N ALA A 11 2.35 40.00 44.79
CA ALA A 11 2.31 38.54 44.90
C ALA A 11 0.92 37.94 44.63
N ARG A 12 0.08 38.63 43.83
CA ARG A 12 -1.22 38.12 43.34
C ARG A 12 -1.34 38.15 41.82
N LEU A 13 -0.22 38.10 41.10
CA LEU A 13 -0.17 38.19 39.63
C LEU A 13 0.75 37.12 38.99
N LEU A 14 0.92 35.98 39.65
CA LEU A 14 1.65 34.81 39.14
C LEU A 14 0.88 33.50 39.39
N ALA A 15 -0.46 33.56 39.34
CA ALA A 15 -1.34 32.39 39.38
C ALA A 15 -2.39 32.43 38.25
N LEU A 16 -2.09 33.15 37.18
CA LEU A 16 -2.88 33.25 35.94
C LEU A 16 -1.98 33.09 34.70
N LEU A 17 -1.00 32.20 34.79
CA LEU A 17 -0.23 31.68 33.65
C LEU A 17 -0.25 30.14 33.65
N PHE A 18 -1.41 29.58 33.99
CA PHE A 18 -1.69 28.14 33.88
C PHE A 18 -2.95 27.89 33.04
N SER A 19 -3.17 28.76 32.08
CA SER A 19 -4.18 28.65 31.03
C SER A 19 -3.48 28.97 29.71
N LEU A 20 -3.57 28.03 28.76
CA LEU A 20 -3.03 28.07 27.38
C LEU A 20 -1.60 27.55 27.12
N SER A 21 -1.25 26.33 27.53
CA SER A 21 -0.08 25.65 26.94
C SER A 21 -0.14 24.11 26.84
N VAL A 22 -1.34 23.51 26.79
CA VAL A 22 -1.50 22.08 26.40
C VAL A 22 -2.56 21.92 25.32
N PHE A 23 -2.56 22.82 24.35
CA PHE A 23 -3.22 22.60 23.05
C PHE A 23 -2.14 22.47 21.97
N PHE A 24 -1.13 21.64 22.25
CA PHE A 24 -0.07 21.32 21.31
C PHE A 24 -0.27 19.89 20.80
N CYS A 25 -0.62 19.82 19.52
CA CYS A 25 -0.38 18.69 18.64
C CYS A 25 -0.90 17.32 19.12
N ALA A 26 -2.22 17.15 19.09
CA ALA A 26 -2.68 15.95 18.40
C ALA A 26 -2.43 16.21 16.91
N PRO A 27 -1.58 15.44 16.20
CA PRO A 27 -1.80 15.34 14.77
C PRO A 27 -3.23 14.80 14.67
N GLN A 28 -4.13 15.64 14.19
CA GLN A 28 -5.34 15.19 13.54
C GLN A 28 -4.84 14.16 12.53
N LEU A 29 -5.02 12.88 12.85
CA LEU A 29 -4.93 11.79 11.92
C LEU A 29 -6.14 11.96 11.00
N GLN A 30 -6.10 13.03 10.21
CA GLN A 30 -7.01 13.26 9.10
C GLN A 30 -6.79 12.08 8.18
N ALA A 31 -7.88 11.34 8.01
CA ALA A 31 -8.03 10.22 7.11
C ALA A 31 -7.34 10.50 5.78
N ALA A 32 -6.16 9.93 5.59
CA ALA A 32 -5.62 9.64 4.28
C ALA A 32 -6.35 8.38 3.76
N ASP A 33 -7.62 8.51 3.41
CA ASP A 33 -8.42 7.39 2.90
C ASP A 33 -9.10 7.69 1.56
N GLU A 34 -8.81 8.83 0.93
CA GLU A 34 -9.33 9.18 -0.41
C GLU A 34 -8.29 9.12 -1.56
N ASP A 35 -6.98 9.20 -1.29
CA ASP A 35 -5.96 9.19 -2.36
C ASP A 35 -5.43 7.79 -2.72
N ALA A 36 -5.79 6.74 -1.98
CA ALA A 36 -5.28 5.38 -2.23
C ALA A 36 -5.91 4.68 -3.45
N GLU A 37 -6.89 5.29 -4.12
CA GLU A 37 -7.76 4.64 -5.10
C GLU A 37 -7.25 4.62 -6.55
N GLY A 38 -6.63 5.71 -7.03
CA GLY A 38 -5.90 5.75 -8.30
C GLY A 38 -4.55 5.03 -8.22
N ASP A 39 -3.90 5.18 -7.05
CA ASP A 39 -2.55 4.69 -6.75
C ASP A 39 -2.33 3.19 -6.98
N PHE A 40 -3.32 2.31 -6.82
CA PHE A 40 -3.08 0.88 -7.00
C PHE A 40 -2.84 0.53 -8.46
N TRP A 41 -3.73 0.99 -9.35
CA TRP A 41 -3.62 0.70 -10.76
C TRP A 41 -2.46 1.46 -11.37
N GLU A 42 -2.22 2.69 -10.93
CA GLU A 42 -1.10 3.52 -11.37
C GLU A 42 0.26 2.95 -10.92
N LYS A 43 0.39 2.50 -9.66
CA LYS A 43 1.60 1.83 -9.17
C LYS A 43 1.98 0.58 -9.98
N TYR A 44 0.99 -0.10 -10.54
CA TYR A 44 1.17 -1.33 -11.27
C TYR A 44 0.96 -1.19 -12.78
N ASP A 45 0.72 0.02 -13.28
CA ASP A 45 0.53 0.31 -14.71
C ASP A 45 1.85 0.04 -15.47
N ASP A 46 2.97 0.44 -14.84
CA ASP A 46 4.33 0.10 -15.25
C ASP A 46 4.93 -1.08 -14.45
N ILE A 47 4.15 -2.15 -14.27
CA ILE A 47 4.63 -3.38 -13.61
C ILE A 47 5.87 -3.96 -14.29
N ALA A 48 5.95 -3.82 -15.62
CA ALA A 48 7.06 -4.30 -16.42
C ALA A 48 8.38 -3.64 -15.98
N ASP A 49 8.38 -2.33 -15.82
CA ASP A 49 9.57 -1.56 -15.51
C ASP A 49 9.98 -1.74 -14.05
N TRP A 50 9.02 -1.69 -13.12
CA TRP A 50 9.31 -1.87 -11.70
C TRP A 50 9.85 -3.28 -11.37
N VAL A 51 9.26 -4.33 -11.97
CA VAL A 51 9.74 -5.71 -11.77
C VAL A 51 11.11 -5.91 -12.43
N SER A 52 11.33 -5.37 -13.63
CA SER A 52 12.62 -5.51 -14.34
C SER A 52 13.76 -4.86 -13.58
N LEU A 53 13.54 -3.65 -13.04
CA LEU A 53 14.51 -2.94 -12.20
C LEU A 53 14.85 -3.73 -10.93
N ARG A 54 13.86 -4.28 -10.24
CA ARG A 54 14.09 -5.06 -9.01
C ARG A 54 14.79 -6.38 -9.28
N LEU A 55 14.43 -7.06 -10.37
CA LEU A 55 15.05 -8.32 -10.76
C LEU A 55 16.43 -8.13 -11.39
N LYS A 56 16.83 -6.89 -11.71
CA LYS A 56 18.11 -6.55 -12.35
C LYS A 56 18.33 -7.40 -13.60
N LEU A 57 17.32 -7.45 -14.46
CA LEU A 57 17.35 -8.26 -15.67
C LEU A 57 18.44 -7.76 -16.62
N THR A 58 19.10 -8.68 -17.33
CA THR A 58 19.93 -8.28 -18.48
C THR A 58 19.03 -7.93 -19.67
N PRO A 59 19.52 -7.16 -20.66
CA PRO A 59 18.75 -6.85 -21.86
C PRO A 59 18.23 -8.11 -22.60
N GLU A 60 18.95 -9.22 -22.53
CA GLU A 60 18.55 -10.51 -23.10
C GLU A 60 17.44 -11.17 -22.28
N GLN A 61 17.53 -11.11 -20.94
CA GLN A 61 16.48 -11.61 -20.06
C GLN A 61 15.21 -10.78 -20.23
N GLU A 62 15.29 -9.45 -20.30
CA GLU A 62 14.14 -8.55 -20.49
C GLU A 62 13.28 -8.97 -21.69
N LYS A 63 13.90 -9.29 -22.82
CA LYS A 63 13.19 -9.76 -24.04
C LYS A 63 12.30 -10.97 -23.81
N SER A 64 12.68 -11.85 -22.88
CA SER A 64 11.95 -13.08 -22.57
C SER A 64 11.02 -12.93 -21.36
N VAL A 65 11.45 -12.15 -20.36
CA VAL A 65 10.76 -11.99 -19.08
C VAL A 65 9.60 -11.01 -19.19
N LEU A 66 9.78 -9.89 -19.89
CA LEU A 66 8.76 -8.83 -20.00
C LEU A 66 7.43 -9.35 -20.55
N PRO A 67 7.39 -10.11 -21.68
CA PRO A 67 6.12 -10.65 -22.18
C PRO A 67 5.43 -11.58 -21.17
N ILE A 68 6.19 -12.33 -20.36
CA ILE A 68 5.63 -13.23 -19.34
C ILE A 68 5.02 -12.42 -18.19
N LEU A 69 5.69 -11.35 -17.75
CA LEU A 69 5.19 -10.47 -16.69
C LEU A 69 3.97 -9.66 -17.13
N SER A 70 3.96 -9.14 -18.35
CA SER A 70 2.81 -8.45 -18.92
C SER A 70 1.60 -9.39 -19.02
N GLY A 71 1.80 -10.61 -19.55
CA GLY A 71 0.73 -11.61 -19.59
C GLY A 71 0.23 -12.04 -18.20
N ASN A 72 1.10 -12.07 -17.19
CA ASN A 72 0.68 -12.28 -15.80
C ASN A 72 -0.25 -11.15 -15.31
N PHE A 73 0.09 -9.89 -15.61
CA PHE A 73 -0.74 -8.75 -15.23
C PHE A 73 -2.10 -8.76 -15.94
N GLU A 74 -2.13 -9.01 -17.25
CA GLU A 74 -3.36 -9.14 -18.03
C GLU A 74 -4.27 -10.23 -17.47
N ARG A 75 -3.73 -11.42 -17.15
CA ARG A 75 -4.51 -12.50 -16.54
C ARG A 75 -5.14 -12.11 -15.20
N ARG A 76 -4.43 -11.32 -14.38
CA ARG A 76 -4.97 -10.80 -13.09
C ARG A 76 -6.08 -9.79 -13.33
N LEU A 77 -5.92 -8.89 -14.31
CA LEU A 77 -6.96 -7.94 -14.71
C LEU A 77 -8.21 -8.66 -15.23
N GLU A 78 -8.04 -9.63 -16.12
CA GLU A 78 -9.15 -10.43 -16.65
C GLU A 78 -9.87 -11.20 -15.55
N LEU A 79 -9.13 -11.79 -14.61
CA LEU A 79 -9.70 -12.43 -13.44
C LEU A 79 -10.62 -11.45 -12.69
N LEU A 80 -10.14 -10.26 -12.38
CA LEU A 80 -10.91 -9.25 -11.65
C LEU A 80 -12.13 -8.76 -12.45
N LYS A 81 -11.97 -8.54 -13.77
CA LYS A 81 -13.07 -8.18 -14.67
C LYS A 81 -14.21 -9.20 -14.62
N LYS A 82 -13.92 -10.52 -14.51
CA LYS A 82 -14.93 -11.57 -14.38
C LYS A 82 -15.80 -11.44 -13.13
N TYR A 83 -15.29 -10.82 -12.07
CA TYR A 83 -16.06 -10.56 -10.85
C TYR A 83 -16.71 -9.17 -10.85
N GLY A 84 -16.54 -8.37 -11.91
CA GLY A 84 -17.16 -7.07 -12.07
C GLY A 84 -16.32 -5.88 -11.58
N PHE A 85 -15.01 -6.08 -11.36
CA PHE A 85 -14.09 -4.98 -11.09
C PHE A 85 -13.81 -4.17 -12.36
N SER A 86 -13.76 -2.86 -12.20
CA SER A 86 -13.25 -1.91 -13.19
C SER A 86 -12.59 -0.73 -12.47
N PRO A 87 -11.89 0.18 -13.18
CA PRO A 87 -11.31 1.38 -12.56
C PRO A 87 -12.34 2.20 -11.76
N SER A 88 -13.60 2.20 -12.19
CA SER A 88 -14.71 2.95 -11.57
C SER A 88 -15.66 2.10 -10.73
N LYS A 89 -15.44 0.78 -10.61
CA LYS A 89 -16.40 -0.13 -9.98
C LYS A 89 -15.71 -1.19 -9.13
N ARG A 90 -16.11 -1.25 -7.87
CA ARG A 90 -15.76 -2.32 -6.93
C ARG A 90 -17.02 -3.08 -6.51
N PRO A 91 -17.24 -4.30 -7.03
CA PRO A 91 -18.41 -5.09 -6.70
C PRO A 91 -18.34 -5.58 -5.26
N LYS A 92 -19.49 -5.69 -4.59
CA LYS A 92 -19.57 -6.38 -3.30
C LYS A 92 -19.41 -7.88 -3.53
N LEU A 93 -18.37 -8.46 -2.97
CA LEU A 93 -18.06 -9.88 -3.09
C LEU A 93 -18.56 -10.69 -1.90
N SER A 94 -19.07 -11.90 -2.15
CA SER A 94 -19.30 -12.91 -1.12
C SER A 94 -17.97 -13.46 -0.58
N ARG A 95 -17.98 -14.08 0.61
CA ARG A 95 -16.78 -14.73 1.17
C ARG A 95 -16.18 -15.76 0.20
N VAL A 96 -17.04 -16.57 -0.42
CA VAL A 96 -16.61 -17.60 -1.38
C VAL A 96 -15.94 -16.97 -2.60
N GLN A 97 -16.47 -15.88 -3.13
CA GLN A 97 -15.85 -15.17 -4.26
C GLN A 97 -14.50 -14.56 -3.88
N LYS A 98 -14.39 -14.01 -2.65
CA LYS A 98 -13.13 -13.48 -2.11
C LYS A 98 -12.07 -14.59 -2.05
N GLU A 99 -12.40 -15.75 -1.50
CA GLU A 99 -11.52 -16.93 -1.42
C GLU A 99 -11.15 -17.47 -2.82
N GLU A 100 -12.09 -17.50 -3.75
CA GLU A 100 -11.84 -17.97 -5.12
C GLU A 100 -10.88 -17.05 -5.87
N ILE A 101 -11.07 -15.72 -5.76
CA ILE A 101 -10.15 -14.73 -6.35
C ILE A 101 -8.75 -14.90 -5.75
N ASP A 102 -8.64 -15.05 -4.43
CA ASP A 102 -7.37 -15.23 -3.73
C ASP A 102 -6.60 -16.45 -4.25
N ALA A 103 -7.28 -17.60 -4.31
CA ALA A 103 -6.71 -18.85 -4.83
C ALA A 103 -6.27 -18.72 -6.31
N ARG A 104 -7.10 -18.09 -7.15
CA ARG A 104 -6.76 -17.88 -8.57
C ARG A 104 -5.59 -16.91 -8.76
N MET A 105 -5.48 -15.88 -7.93
CA MET A 105 -4.33 -14.96 -7.93
C MET A 105 -3.03 -15.69 -7.59
N ILE A 106 -3.05 -16.55 -6.57
CA ILE A 106 -1.91 -17.41 -6.20
C ILE A 106 -1.53 -18.33 -7.37
N GLY A 107 -2.52 -18.99 -8.00
CA GLY A 107 -2.29 -19.85 -9.16
C GLY A 107 -1.62 -19.12 -10.33
N ILE A 108 -2.10 -17.91 -10.66
CA ILE A 108 -1.48 -17.06 -11.69
C ILE A 108 -0.01 -16.75 -11.35
N GLY A 109 0.30 -16.44 -10.09
CA GLY A 109 1.67 -16.22 -9.62
C GLY A 109 2.56 -17.46 -9.74
N ALA A 110 2.05 -18.64 -9.38
CA ALA A 110 2.77 -19.91 -9.49
C ALA A 110 3.10 -20.27 -10.94
N ASP A 111 2.13 -20.14 -11.85
CA ASP A 111 2.33 -20.35 -13.29
C ASP A 111 3.40 -19.42 -13.86
N THR A 112 3.36 -18.15 -13.44
CA THR A 112 4.33 -17.13 -13.87
C THR A 112 5.72 -17.49 -13.40
N ARG A 113 5.87 -17.91 -12.13
CA ARG A 113 7.15 -18.38 -11.59
C ARG A 113 7.66 -19.58 -12.38
N ALA A 114 6.83 -20.57 -12.66
CA ALA A 114 7.23 -21.76 -13.42
C ALA A 114 7.80 -21.43 -14.80
N ARG A 115 7.23 -20.42 -15.48
CA ARG A 115 7.73 -19.94 -16.78
C ARG A 115 9.05 -19.17 -16.68
N LEU A 116 9.32 -18.55 -15.52
CA LEU A 116 10.51 -17.74 -15.29
C LEU A 116 11.69 -18.54 -14.71
N VAL A 117 11.45 -19.71 -14.10
CA VAL A 117 12.50 -20.63 -13.60
C VAL A 117 13.62 -20.91 -14.62
N PRO A 118 13.36 -21.20 -15.90
CA PRO A 118 14.44 -21.46 -16.85
C PRO A 118 15.23 -20.21 -17.31
N ILE A 119 14.77 -19.01 -16.95
CA ILE A 119 15.33 -17.74 -17.45
C ILE A 119 16.07 -16.97 -16.34
N LEU A 120 15.54 -17.03 -15.12
CA LEU A 120 16.03 -16.29 -13.96
C LEU A 120 16.96 -17.14 -13.10
N ASP A 121 17.98 -16.51 -12.53
CA ASP A 121 18.83 -17.15 -11.54
C ASP A 121 18.14 -17.29 -10.17
N GLU A 122 18.76 -18.00 -9.23
CA GLU A 122 18.21 -18.25 -7.90
C GLU A 122 17.92 -16.95 -7.11
N LYS A 123 18.79 -15.93 -7.23
CA LYS A 123 18.62 -14.65 -6.53
C LYS A 123 17.45 -13.88 -7.11
N GLN A 124 17.33 -13.85 -8.43
CA GLN A 124 16.22 -13.25 -9.15
C GLN A 124 14.90 -13.97 -8.83
N LEU A 125 14.90 -15.30 -8.74
CA LEU A 125 13.72 -16.08 -8.34
C LEU A 125 13.33 -15.83 -6.87
N ALA A 126 14.29 -15.63 -5.97
CA ALA A 126 14.01 -15.25 -4.59
C ALA A 126 13.40 -13.84 -4.51
N GLU A 127 13.90 -12.90 -5.30
CA GLU A 127 13.35 -11.54 -5.36
C GLU A 127 11.96 -11.51 -6.00
N LEU A 128 11.74 -12.29 -7.07
CA LEU A 128 10.43 -12.47 -7.68
C LEU A 128 9.40 -12.96 -6.66
N LYS A 129 9.80 -13.88 -5.77
CA LYS A 129 8.91 -14.38 -4.71
C LYS A 129 8.49 -13.24 -3.77
N LYS A 130 9.42 -12.39 -3.32
CA LYS A 130 9.09 -11.23 -2.47
C LYS A 130 8.16 -10.26 -3.18
N ILE A 131 8.43 -9.95 -4.45
CA ILE A 131 7.57 -9.11 -5.28
C ILE A 131 6.15 -9.66 -5.33
N GLN A 132 6.00 -10.98 -5.55
CA GLN A 132 4.69 -11.63 -5.59
C GLN A 132 3.97 -11.60 -4.24
N GLU A 133 4.68 -11.80 -3.14
CA GLU A 133 4.16 -11.71 -1.77
C GLU A 133 3.71 -10.30 -1.41
N GLU A 134 4.53 -9.28 -1.72
CA GLU A 134 4.21 -7.87 -1.52
C GLU A 134 2.94 -7.46 -2.27
N PHE A 135 2.84 -7.85 -3.55
CA PHE A 135 1.64 -7.64 -4.35
C PHE A 135 0.42 -8.32 -3.72
N HIS A 136 0.56 -9.59 -3.33
CA HIS A 136 -0.54 -10.36 -2.75
C HIS A 136 -1.05 -9.74 -1.44
N LEU A 137 -0.15 -9.28 -0.56
CA LEU A 137 -0.52 -8.63 0.70
C LEU A 137 -1.18 -7.27 0.49
N ASP A 138 -0.68 -6.46 -0.45
CA ASP A 138 -1.28 -5.18 -0.83
C ASP A 138 -2.69 -5.40 -1.42
N PHE A 139 -2.82 -6.38 -2.30
CA PHE A 139 -4.09 -6.79 -2.90
C PHE A 139 -5.11 -7.25 -1.84
N ARG A 140 -4.72 -8.15 -0.92
CA ARG A 140 -5.60 -8.62 0.17
C ARG A 140 -6.05 -7.48 1.06
N ARG A 141 -5.14 -6.58 1.45
CA ARG A 141 -5.49 -5.41 2.28
C ARG A 141 -6.56 -4.54 1.63
N ARG A 142 -6.46 -4.32 0.33
CA ARG A 142 -7.38 -3.44 -0.42
C ARG A 142 -8.73 -4.10 -0.71
N LEU A 143 -8.77 -5.40 -0.98
CA LEU A 143 -10.02 -6.12 -1.28
C LEU A 143 -10.75 -6.68 -0.07
N PHE A 144 -10.01 -6.95 1.01
CA PHE A 144 -10.53 -7.59 2.21
C PHE A 144 -10.45 -6.68 3.44
N LYS A 145 -10.47 -5.35 3.24
CA LYS A 145 -10.39 -4.29 4.27
C LYS A 145 -11.32 -4.53 5.49
N ASP A 146 -12.41 -5.27 5.31
CA ASP A 146 -13.38 -5.60 6.37
C ASP A 146 -12.92 -6.62 7.43
N LYS A 147 -11.78 -7.32 7.25
CA LYS A 147 -11.32 -8.37 8.19
C LYS A 147 -9.78 -8.56 8.22
N LEU A 148 -9.02 -7.53 8.56
CA LEU A 148 -7.66 -7.67 9.07
C LEU A 148 -7.58 -7.13 10.49
#